data_AF-A0A1E7I5B8-F1
#
_entry.id   AF-A0A1E7I5B8-F1
#
_cell.length_a   1.000
_cell.length_b   1.000
_cell.length_c   1.000
_cell.angle_alpha   90.00
_cell.angle_beta   90.00
_cell.angle_gamma   90.00
#
_symmetry.space_group_name_H-M   'P 1'
#
loop_
_entity.id
_entity.type
_entity.pdbx_description
1 polymer ?
#
loop_
_entity_poly.entity_id
_entity_poly.type
_entity_poly.pdbx_seq_one_letter_code
_entity_poly.pdbx_strand_id
1 'polypeptide(L)'
;LFQWAKLHERKWPELECLYAVPNAGKRSIRAAAYMKAEGLKSGVPDVFLPVSRGEFIGLVIEMKVGRNKPTDNQTTWMNRLQSQGHHVAVCYSFEEAKELVEWYLRLEVRKVA
;
A
#
# COMPACT_ATOMS: atom_id res chain seq x y z
N LEU A 1 -5.54 9.47 4.61
CA LEU A 1 -5.97 8.34 3.75
C LEU A 1 -6.96 7.43 4.47
N PHE A 2 -6.55 6.68 5.51
CA PHE A 2 -7.44 5.67 6.14
C PHE A 2 -8.73 6.22 6.76
N GLN A 3 -8.70 7.42 7.35
CA GLN A 3 -9.93 8.07 7.83
C GLN A 3 -10.90 8.37 6.68
N TRP A 4 -10.39 8.86 5.55
CA TRP A 4 -11.18 9.06 4.34
C TRP A 4 -11.74 7.73 3.84
N ALA A 5 -10.90 6.68 3.80
CA ALA A 5 -11.32 5.35 3.34
C ALA A 5 -12.51 4.83 4.15
N LYS A 6 -12.39 4.88 5.49
CA LYS A 6 -13.47 4.49 6.42
C LYS A 6 -14.78 5.26 6.20
N LEU A 7 -14.72 6.55 5.88
CA LEU A 7 -15.91 7.36 5.60
C LEU A 7 -16.55 7.02 4.24
N HIS A 8 -15.84 6.35 3.33
CA HIS A 8 -16.27 6.08 1.97
C HIS A 8 -16.57 4.60 1.68
N GLU A 9 -16.46 3.71 2.67
CA GLU A 9 -16.78 2.28 2.57
C GLU A 9 -18.18 2.02 2.00
N ARG A 10 -19.17 2.87 2.32
CA ARG A 10 -20.53 2.74 1.72
C ARG A 10 -20.56 2.88 0.21
N LYS A 11 -19.71 3.75 -0.33
CA LYS A 11 -19.64 4.01 -1.77
C LYS A 11 -18.71 2.97 -2.44
N TRP A 12 -17.67 2.52 -1.72
CA TRP A 12 -16.59 1.65 -2.21
C TRP A 12 -16.30 0.60 -1.12
N PRO A 13 -17.11 -0.48 -1.04
CA PRO A 13 -17.00 -1.48 0.04
C PRO A 13 -15.61 -2.11 0.16
N GLU A 14 -14.88 -2.18 -0.94
CA GLU A 14 -13.51 -2.71 -1.00
C GLU A 14 -12.49 -1.90 -0.16
N LEU A 15 -12.83 -0.66 0.22
CA LEU A 15 -12.00 0.14 1.13
C LEU A 15 -11.88 -0.47 2.53
N GLU A 16 -12.80 -1.36 2.93
CA GLU A 16 -12.66 -2.14 4.17
C GLU A 16 -11.38 -3.00 4.18
N CYS A 17 -10.87 -3.37 3.00
CA CYS A 17 -9.64 -4.14 2.85
C CYS A 17 -8.37 -3.27 2.83
N LEU A 18 -8.47 -1.93 2.83
CA LEU A 18 -7.31 -1.04 2.76
C LEU A 18 -6.62 -0.96 4.13
N TYR A 19 -5.33 -1.31 4.21
CA TYR A 19 -4.58 -1.26 5.46
C TYR A 19 -3.18 -0.67 5.34
N ALA A 20 -2.69 -0.15 6.47
CA ALA A 20 -1.32 0.34 6.61
C ALA A 20 -0.38 -0.81 7.01
N VAL A 21 0.82 -0.82 6.46
CA VAL A 21 1.93 -1.67 6.90
C VAL A 21 2.84 -0.83 7.82
N PRO A 22 2.82 -1.03 9.14
CA PRO A 22 3.47 -0.13 10.11
C PRO A 22 4.98 -0.35 10.23
N ASN A 23 5.71 -0.33 9.11
CA ASN A 23 7.15 -0.59 9.08
C ASN A 23 8.00 0.57 9.59
N ALA A 24 7.51 1.80 9.56
CA ALA A 24 8.28 3.00 9.90
C ALA A 24 8.15 3.46 11.37
N GLY A 25 7.38 2.77 12.22
CA GLY A 25 7.14 3.18 13.61
C GLY A 25 8.38 3.10 14.52
N LYS A 26 8.56 4.09 15.41
CA LYS A 26 9.54 4.02 16.50
C LYS A 26 9.21 2.84 17.42
N ARG A 27 10.23 2.07 17.80
CA ARG A 27 10.08 0.91 18.68
C ARG A 27 11.38 0.66 19.43
N SER A 28 11.30 -0.04 20.56
CA SER A 28 12.50 -0.45 21.30
C SER A 28 13.32 -1.45 20.48
N ILE A 29 14.63 -1.55 20.76
CA ILE A 29 15.51 -2.52 20.10
C ILE A 29 14.97 -3.95 20.27
N ARG A 30 14.48 -4.27 21.48
CA ARG A 30 13.87 -5.57 21.79
C ARG A 30 12.62 -5.82 20.94
N ALA A 31 11.72 -4.84 20.83
CA ALA A 31 10.54 -4.97 19.98
C ALA A 31 10.91 -5.12 18.50
N ALA A 32 11.90 -4.38 18.01
CA ALA A 32 12.40 -4.53 16.64
C ALA A 32 12.95 -5.93 16.37
N ALA A 33 13.68 -6.52 17.33
CA ALA A 33 14.20 -7.87 17.22
C ALA A 33 13.07 -8.92 17.16
N TYR A 34 12.07 -8.83 18.02
CA TYR A 34 10.91 -9.72 17.97
C TYR A 34 10.13 -9.60 16.66
N MET A 35 9.83 -8.38 16.21
CA MET A 35 9.11 -8.21 14.95
C MET A 35 9.88 -8.75 13.76
N LYS A 36 11.22 -8.60 13.72
CA LYS A 36 12.06 -9.23 12.70
C LYS A 36 11.95 -10.76 12.74
N ALA A 37 11.92 -11.36 13.93
CA ALA A 37 11.71 -12.80 14.10
C ALA A 37 10.31 -13.24 13.67
N GLU A 38 9.29 -12.40 13.85
CA GLU A 38 7.91 -12.59 13.35
C GLU A 38 7.76 -12.33 11.85
N GLY A 39 8.84 -11.99 11.15
CA GLY A 39 8.86 -11.85 9.69
C GLY A 39 8.68 -10.41 9.19
N LEU A 40 8.82 -9.40 10.04
CA LEU A 40 8.90 -8.00 9.60
C LEU A 40 10.04 -7.81 8.62
N LYS A 41 9.74 -7.32 7.42
CA LYS A 41 10.72 -7.05 6.36
C LYS A 41 10.88 -5.55 6.17
N SER A 42 12.13 -5.09 6.14
CA SER A 42 12.44 -3.68 5.86
C SER A 42 12.07 -3.33 4.43
N GLY A 43 11.46 -2.16 4.24
CA GLY A 43 11.16 -1.59 2.93
C GLY A 43 9.88 -2.10 2.28
N VAL A 44 9.06 -2.93 2.95
CA VAL A 44 7.70 -3.21 2.43
C VAL A 44 6.91 -1.90 2.43
N PRO A 45 6.20 -1.56 1.34
CA PRO A 45 5.48 -0.29 1.20
C PRO A 45 4.41 -0.04 2.26
N ASP A 46 4.08 1.24 2.45
CA ASP A 46 3.27 1.72 3.58
C ASP A 46 1.79 1.32 3.53
N VAL A 47 1.19 1.17 2.35
CA VAL A 47 -0.25 0.94 2.18
C VAL A 47 -0.49 -0.21 1.21
N PHE A 48 -1.44 -1.08 1.56
CA PHE A 48 -1.86 -2.16 0.69
C PHE A 48 -3.38 -2.27 0.61
N LEU A 49 -3.88 -2.50 -0.61
CA LEU A 49 -5.25 -2.80 -0.93
C LEU A 49 -5.29 -4.12 -1.72
N PRO A 50 -5.60 -5.26 -1.07
CA PRO A 50 -5.60 -6.59 -1.67
C PRO A 50 -6.87 -6.84 -2.50
N VAL A 51 -7.18 -5.95 -3.43
CA VAL A 51 -8.42 -5.99 -4.22
C VAL A 51 -8.05 -6.00 -5.69
N SER A 52 -8.48 -7.02 -6.42
CA SER A 52 -8.22 -7.13 -7.85
C SER A 52 -9.08 -6.17 -8.66
N ARG A 53 -8.43 -5.45 -9.58
CA ARG A 53 -9.02 -4.42 -10.44
C ARG A 53 -8.26 -4.33 -11.75
N GLY A 54 -8.98 -4.33 -12.88
CA GLY A 54 -8.38 -4.43 -14.21
C GLY A 54 -7.44 -5.65 -14.31
N GLU A 55 -6.22 -5.42 -14.78
CA GLU A 55 -5.15 -6.43 -14.87
C GLU A 55 -4.44 -6.70 -13.53
N PHE A 56 -4.61 -5.82 -12.54
CA PHE A 56 -3.86 -5.88 -11.29
C PHE A 56 -4.54 -6.75 -10.23
N ILE A 57 -3.74 -7.46 -9.45
CA ILE A 57 -4.22 -8.31 -8.34
C ILE A 57 -4.31 -7.57 -7.00
N GLY A 58 -3.82 -6.33 -6.93
CA GLY A 58 -3.86 -5.47 -5.74
C GLY A 58 -3.14 -4.15 -5.98
N LEU A 59 -3.45 -3.15 -5.15
CA LEU A 59 -2.81 -1.84 -5.17
C LEU A 59 -1.89 -1.67 -3.96
N VAL A 60 -0.68 -1.18 -4.22
CA VAL A 60 0.36 -0.91 -3.23
C VAL A 60 0.77 0.55 -3.34
N ILE A 61 0.84 1.26 -2.22
CA ILE A 61 1.27 2.66 -2.18
C ILE A 61 2.42 2.82 -1.19
N GLU A 62 3.53 3.40 -1.66
CA GLU A 62 4.62 3.90 -0.83
C GLU A 62 4.43 5.41 -0.63
N MET A 63 4.38 5.88 0.62
CA MET A 63 4.17 7.29 0.90
C MET A 63 5.50 8.02 1.06
N LYS A 64 5.62 9.22 0.47
CA LYS A 64 6.76 10.13 0.63
C LYS A 64 6.31 11.53 1.00
N VAL A 65 7.27 12.33 1.45
CA VAL A 65 7.05 13.73 1.83
C VAL A 65 8.18 14.60 1.28
N GLY A 66 7.83 15.79 0.79
CA GLY A 66 8.80 16.75 0.25
C GLY A 66 9.67 16.15 -0.85
N ARG A 67 10.99 16.15 -0.65
CA ARG A 67 11.98 15.65 -1.61
C ARG A 67 12.45 14.22 -1.33
N ASN A 68 11.85 13.54 -0.35
CA ASN A 68 12.27 12.19 0.02
C ASN A 68 11.95 11.21 -1.10
N LYS A 69 12.91 10.37 -1.43
CA LYS A 69 12.76 9.31 -2.44
C LYS A 69 12.62 7.94 -1.78
N PRO A 70 12.04 6.94 -2.47
CA PRO A 70 12.15 5.55 -2.04
C PRO A 70 13.61 5.15 -1.84
N THR A 71 13.87 4.44 -0.75
CA THR A 71 15.18 3.81 -0.52
C THR A 71 15.38 2.62 -1.46
N ASP A 72 16.62 2.18 -1.67
CA ASP A 72 16.92 1.03 -2.55
C ASP A 72 16.14 -0.24 -2.16
N ASN A 73 15.97 -0.48 -0.87
CA ASN A 73 15.17 -1.60 -0.36
C ASN A 73 13.69 -1.45 -0.71
N GLN A 74 13.13 -0.24 -0.60
CA GLN A 74 11.75 0.03 -1.00
C GLN A 74 11.56 -0.14 -2.50
N THR A 75 12.49 0.38 -3.30
CA THR A 75 12.49 0.17 -4.77
C THR A 75 12.53 -1.31 -5.13
N THR A 76 13.38 -2.09 -4.44
CA THR A 76 13.46 -3.55 -4.63
C THR A 76 12.12 -4.23 -4.33
N TRP A 77 11.44 -3.84 -3.25
CA TRP A 77 10.11 -4.36 -2.93
C TRP A 77 9.07 -3.98 -3.96
N MET A 78 9.02 -2.72 -4.38
CA MET A 78 8.08 -2.24 -5.38
C MET A 78 8.24 -3.00 -6.69
N ASN A 79 9.48 -3.20 -7.17
CA ASN A 79 9.76 -3.97 -8.39
C ASN A 79 9.27 -5.42 -8.28
N ARG A 80 9.48 -6.07 -7.12
CA ARG A 80 8.99 -7.44 -6.88
C ARG A 80 7.46 -7.51 -6.87
N LEU A 81 6.79 -6.53 -6.27
CA LEU A 81 5.33 -6.50 -6.22
C LEU A 81 4.73 -6.24 -7.61
N GLN A 82 5.34 -5.33 -8.39
CA GLN A 82 4.98 -5.11 -9.79
C GLN A 82 5.13 -6.39 -10.62
N SER A 83 6.24 -7.13 -10.47
CA SER A 83 6.47 -8.37 -11.22
C SER A 83 5.51 -9.50 -10.84
N GLN A 84 4.80 -9.38 -9.72
CA GLN A 84 3.75 -10.32 -9.28
C GLN A 84 2.34 -9.84 -9.68
N GLY A 85 2.22 -8.73 -10.42
CA GLY A 85 0.96 -8.22 -10.94
C GLY A 85 0.25 -7.21 -10.03
N HIS A 86 0.93 -6.63 -9.04
CA HIS A 86 0.37 -5.50 -8.29
C HIS A 86 0.54 -4.19 -9.04
N HIS A 87 -0.43 -3.29 -8.92
CA HIS A 87 -0.20 -1.89 -9.21
C HIS A 87 0.56 -1.27 -8.05
N VAL A 88 1.69 -0.61 -8.34
CA VAL A 88 2.55 -0.01 -7.31
C VAL A 88 2.87 1.41 -7.69
N ALA A 89 2.64 2.34 -6.77
CA ALA A 89 2.93 3.75 -6.96
C ALA A 89 3.55 4.38 -5.70
N VAL A 90 4.25 5.49 -5.91
CA VAL A 90 4.76 6.36 -4.86
C VAL A 90 3.89 7.59 -4.81
N CYS A 91 3.32 7.92 -3.66
CA CYS A 91 2.50 9.12 -3.48
C CYS A 91 3.12 10.07 -2.47
N TYR A 92 3.12 11.37 -2.77
CA TYR A 92 3.73 12.43 -1.97
C TYR A 92 2.73 13.21 -1.13
N SER A 93 1.43 12.94 -1.29
CA SER A 93 0.37 13.62 -0.56
C SER A 93 -0.84 12.71 -0.31
N PHE A 94 -1.70 13.13 0.61
CA PHE A 94 -2.99 12.49 0.82
C PHE A 94 -3.86 12.56 -0.45
N GLU A 95 -3.94 13.72 -1.09
CA GLU A 95 -4.72 13.92 -2.32
C GLU A 95 -4.29 12.96 -3.42
N GLU A 96 -2.99 12.84 -3.68
CA GLU A 96 -2.46 11.92 -4.70
C GLU A 96 -2.78 10.45 -4.38
N ALA A 97 -2.59 10.03 -3.13
CA ALA A 97 -2.92 8.66 -2.72
C ALA A 97 -4.43 8.38 -2.81
N LYS A 98 -5.26 9.36 -2.45
CA LYS A 98 -6.72 9.27 -2.56
C LYS A 98 -7.14 9.15 -4.02
N GLU A 99 -6.65 10.01 -4.89
CA GLU A 99 -6.95 9.99 -6.33
C GLU A 99 -6.51 8.69 -6.99
N LEU A 100 -5.35 8.16 -6.60
CA LEU A 100 -4.87 6.87 -7.07
C LEU A 100 -5.79 5.72 -6.64
N VAL A 101 -6.20 5.69 -5.35
CA VAL A 101 -7.16 4.69 -4.86
C VAL A 101 -8.49 4.83 -5.60
N GLU A 102 -8.94 6.06 -5.83
CA GLU A 102 -10.17 6.32 -6.58
C GLU A 102 -10.07 5.85 -8.04
N TRP A 103 -8.98 6.15 -8.72
CA TRP A 103 -8.75 5.64 -10.07
C TRP A 103 -8.73 4.10 -10.09
N TYR A 104 -7.98 3.48 -9.17
CA TYR A 104 -7.78 2.04 -9.12
C TYR A 104 -9.10 1.28 -8.93
N LEU A 105 -9.93 1.71 -7.99
CA LEU A 105 -11.18 1.03 -7.68
C LEU A 105 -12.30 1.32 -8.72
N ARG A 106 -12.12 2.29 -9.64
CA ARG A 106 -12.96 2.48 -10.85
C ARG A 106 -12.60 1.57 -12.02
N LEU A 107 -11.43 0.94 -12.01
CA LEU A 107 -11.09 -0.06 -13.02
C LEU A 107 -12.09 -1.22 -12.95
N GLU A 108 -12.20 -1.97 -14.04
CA GLU A 108 -13.15 -3.08 -14.13
C GLU A 108 -12.94 -4.11 -13.02
N VAL A 109 -14.04 -4.59 -12.44
CA VAL A 109 -13.99 -5.66 -11.43
C VAL A 109 -13.52 -6.94 -12.12
N ARG A 110 -12.38 -7.46 -11.67
CA ARG A 110 -11.89 -8.75 -12.14
C ARG A 110 -12.80 -9.84 -11.60
N LYS A 111 -13.52 -10.53 -12.49
CA LYS A 111 -14.23 -11.76 -12.14
C LYS A 111 -13.19 -12.85 -11.98
N VAL A 112 -13.04 -13.35 -10.76
CA VAL A 112 -12.30 -14.59 -10.54
C VAL A 112 -13.14 -15.69 -11.17
N ALA A 113 -12.54 -16.42 -12.11
CA ALA A 113 -13.16 -17.56 -12.77
C ALA A 113 -13.22 -18.78 -11.82
#